data_AF-A0A7Z8QZB5-F1
#
_entry.id   AF-A0A7Z8QZB5-F1
#
_cell.length_a   1.000
_cell.length_b   1.000
_cell.length_c   1.000
_cell.angle_alpha   90.00
_cell.angle_beta   90.00
_cell.angle_gamma   90.00
#
_symmetry.space_group_name_H-M   'P 1'
#
loop_
_entity.id
_entity.type
_entity.pdbx_description
1 polymer ?
#
loop_
_entity_poly.entity_id
_entity_poly.type
_entity_poly.pdbx_seq_one_letter_code
_entity_poly.pdbx_strand_id
1 'polypeptide(L)'
;MSRLNVYHEKTLVGYLSEDDKQELVFSYSHDWLTSKSAIALSPELPLCEHLFEGNYVESFFENLLPEGDVLDFISQAEHISPGNVFGLLERFGGDTAGAFSILPEELVPSDQLHYLPVTIAKIKQWFIQTKGVPLNIKGEQSRMSLSGAQDKMTVFIDANGAILIPLGSAPSTHIIKPSVNHRLDIPHTAINEVLIMRLAKEIKLNVAETRYDSDLCAAVITRYDREIDKQGNIKRLHQNDLCQALGIPSSKKYEAEGGPSLVDCFAAVLKQSSQPAKDKKRLIEWVIFNTEGVLAFDESDRARSKSTKRIYKVYKQKHKGSGGYVNGQTIVLLLLVTSSITVPVGFFFYMPDPALKQWDKEDKRLKKSGIAKKDRPIKPERDSAYPTKTEIALGLLKEFKVAHSLIKIKGVLADAL
;
A
#
# COMPACT_ATOMS: atom_id res chain seq x y z
N MET A 1 34.27 19.81 -5.09
CA MET A 1 33.20 18.83 -4.80
C MET A 1 31.92 19.43 -5.34
N SER A 2 31.26 18.73 -6.25
CA SER A 2 29.93 19.13 -6.73
C SER A 2 28.93 18.91 -5.59
N ARG A 3 27.97 19.83 -5.44
CA ARG A 3 27.03 19.83 -4.32
C ARG A 3 25.65 20.26 -4.81
N LEU A 4 24.63 19.56 -4.33
CA LEU A 4 23.22 19.92 -4.50
C LEU A 4 22.65 20.36 -3.15
N ASN A 5 21.87 21.42 -3.19
CA ASN A 5 21.12 21.92 -2.06
C ASN A 5 19.73 21.23 -2.03
N VAL A 6 19.38 20.67 -0.88
CA VAL A 6 18.05 20.09 -0.63
C VAL A 6 17.20 21.13 0.08
N TYR A 7 16.04 21.45 -0.46
CA TYR A 7 15.12 22.46 0.06
C TYR A 7 13.77 21.86 0.44
N HIS A 8 13.19 22.36 1.53
CA HIS A 8 11.78 22.21 1.84
C HIS A 8 11.11 23.57 1.69
N GLU A 9 10.26 23.70 0.66
CA GLU A 9 9.79 24.98 0.16
C GLU A 9 10.97 25.94 -0.13
N LYS A 10 11.21 26.91 0.74
CA LYS A 10 12.30 27.90 0.62
C LYS A 10 13.41 27.71 1.66
N THR A 11 13.27 26.74 2.55
CA THR A 11 14.23 26.52 3.64
C THR A 11 15.25 25.47 3.22
N LEU A 12 16.53 25.79 3.37
CA LEU A 12 17.61 24.85 3.10
C LEU A 12 17.61 23.74 4.15
N VAL A 13 17.34 22.52 3.72
CA VAL A 13 17.28 21.31 4.55
C VAL A 13 18.68 20.75 4.77
N GLY A 14 19.51 20.76 3.73
CA GLY A 14 20.82 20.14 3.77
C GLY A 14 21.51 20.09 2.43
N TYR A 15 22.58 19.33 2.38
CA TYR A 15 23.50 19.22 1.25
C TYR A 15 23.65 17.76 0.85
N LEU A 16 23.43 17.47 -0.43
CA LEU A 16 23.80 16.22 -1.07
C LEU A 16 25.09 16.46 -1.86
N SER A 17 26.09 15.62 -1.67
CA SER A 17 27.36 15.68 -2.41
C SER A 17 27.88 14.28 -2.69
N GLU A 18 28.94 14.19 -3.49
CA GLU A 18 29.72 12.98 -3.69
C GLU A 18 31.03 13.08 -2.90
N ASP A 19 31.43 11.99 -2.25
CA ASP A 19 32.72 11.88 -1.57
C ASP A 19 33.88 11.60 -2.57
N ASP A 20 35.09 11.37 -2.05
CA ASP A 20 36.28 11.09 -2.88
C ASP A 20 36.16 9.78 -3.70
N LYS A 21 35.22 8.89 -3.34
CA LYS A 21 34.92 7.63 -4.03
C LYS A 21 33.71 7.74 -4.97
N GLN A 22 33.12 8.93 -5.11
CA GLN A 22 31.87 9.16 -5.85
C GLN A 22 30.65 8.49 -5.21
N GLU A 23 30.69 8.24 -3.90
CA GLU A 23 29.52 7.76 -3.14
C GLU A 23 28.70 8.96 -2.65
N LEU A 24 27.37 8.84 -2.71
CA LEU A 24 26.49 9.90 -2.22
C LEU A 24 26.60 10.05 -0.69
N VAL A 25 26.76 11.29 -0.25
CA VAL A 25 26.76 11.69 1.15
C VAL A 25 25.78 12.82 1.38
N PHE A 26 25.12 12.82 2.54
CA PHE A 26 24.13 13.82 2.89
C PHE A 26 24.37 14.39 4.28
N SER A 27 24.23 15.71 4.43
CA SER A 27 24.25 16.38 5.73
C SER A 27 23.10 17.36 5.85
N TYR A 28 22.47 17.42 7.02
CA TYR A 28 21.48 18.45 7.30
C TYR A 28 22.16 19.81 7.53
N SER A 29 21.48 20.89 7.15
CA SER A 29 21.89 22.23 7.51
C SER A 29 21.63 22.46 9.00
N HIS A 30 22.48 23.28 9.64
CA HIS A 30 22.30 23.64 11.05
C HIS A 30 20.96 24.37 11.29
N ASP A 31 20.59 25.26 10.38
CA ASP A 31 19.33 26.01 10.43
C ASP A 31 18.11 25.08 10.33
N TRP A 32 18.20 23.99 9.56
CA TRP A 32 17.15 22.99 9.50
C TRP A 32 17.05 22.21 10.80
N LEU A 33 18.17 21.73 11.35
CA LEU A 33 18.18 20.94 12.59
C LEU A 33 17.63 21.72 13.79
N THR A 34 17.79 23.05 13.79
CA THR A 34 17.27 23.93 14.85
C THR A 34 15.86 24.44 14.58
N SER A 35 15.30 24.18 13.39
CA SER A 35 13.96 24.62 13.02
C SER A 35 12.87 23.81 13.72
N LYS A 36 11.81 24.49 14.17
CA LYS A 36 10.62 23.82 14.72
C LYS A 36 9.81 23.07 13.67
N SER A 37 9.99 23.40 12.40
CA SER A 37 9.32 22.72 11.27
C SER A 37 10.20 21.63 10.66
N ALA A 38 11.33 21.30 11.28
CA ALA A 38 12.25 20.30 10.78
C ALA A 38 11.57 18.93 10.69
N ILE A 39 11.73 18.29 9.54
CA ILE A 39 11.32 16.91 9.30
C ILE A 39 12.50 16.15 8.71
N ALA A 40 12.63 14.88 9.09
CA ALA A 40 13.63 13.99 8.53
C ALA A 40 13.29 13.63 7.07
N LEU A 41 14.32 13.38 6.25
CA LEU A 41 14.20 12.87 4.88
C LEU A 41 13.51 11.51 4.88
N SER A 42 13.96 10.60 5.75
CA SER A 42 13.37 9.28 5.95
C SER A 42 13.66 8.78 7.37
N PRO A 43 13.03 7.69 7.83
CA PRO A 43 13.37 7.05 9.09
C PRO A 43 14.84 6.67 9.26
N GLU A 44 15.51 6.31 8.16
CA GLU A 44 16.92 5.91 8.13
C GLU A 44 17.89 7.10 7.93
N LEU A 45 17.33 8.30 7.70
CA LEU A 45 18.06 9.56 7.64
C LEU A 45 17.48 10.54 8.69
N PRO A 46 17.52 10.23 10.00
CA PRO A 46 16.91 11.04 11.05
C PRO A 46 17.58 12.41 11.20
N LEU A 47 16.91 13.37 11.83
CA LEU A 47 17.49 14.69 12.11
C LEU A 47 18.67 14.57 13.10
N CYS A 48 19.90 14.70 12.60
CA CYS A 48 21.10 14.81 13.41
C CYS A 48 22.21 15.58 12.67
N GLU A 49 23.25 15.99 13.40
CA GLU A 49 24.40 16.74 12.87
C GLU A 49 25.41 15.86 12.11
N HIS A 50 25.25 14.53 12.14
CA HIS A 50 26.18 13.62 11.51
C HIS A 50 26.06 13.63 9.99
N LEU A 51 27.20 13.43 9.32
CA LEU A 51 27.23 13.12 7.89
C LEU A 51 26.66 11.71 7.68
N PHE A 52 25.69 11.59 6.78
CA PHE A 52 25.15 10.32 6.34
C PHE A 52 25.91 9.84 5.11
N GLU A 53 26.25 8.55 5.11
CA GLU A 53 27.02 7.89 4.06
C GLU A 53 26.41 6.52 3.73
N GLY A 54 26.73 6.00 2.55
CA GLY A 54 26.40 4.65 2.14
C GLY A 54 24.94 4.44 1.73
N ASN A 55 24.51 3.18 1.80
CA ASN A 55 23.31 2.69 1.11
C ASN A 55 22.00 3.42 1.47
N TYR A 56 21.87 4.00 2.67
CA TYR A 56 20.66 4.71 3.06
C TYR A 56 20.49 6.03 2.31
N VAL A 57 21.60 6.75 2.09
CA VAL A 57 21.60 7.99 1.29
C VAL A 57 21.28 7.63 -0.15
N GLU A 58 22.03 6.67 -0.71
CA GLU A 58 21.83 6.18 -2.07
C GLU A 58 20.38 5.76 -2.32
N SER A 59 19.85 4.87 -1.48
CA SER A 59 18.48 4.34 -1.62
C SER A 59 17.44 5.44 -1.52
N PHE A 60 17.60 6.43 -0.62
CA PHE A 60 16.61 7.51 -0.50
C PHE A 60 16.53 8.34 -1.79
N PHE A 61 17.69 8.77 -2.30
CA PHE A 61 17.82 9.68 -3.42
C PHE A 61 17.57 8.99 -4.78
N GLU A 62 18.04 7.75 -4.95
CA GLU A 62 17.77 6.92 -6.13
C GLU A 62 16.26 6.67 -6.30
N ASN A 63 15.52 6.36 -5.23
CA ASN A 63 14.08 6.11 -5.29
C ASN A 63 13.24 7.37 -5.64
N LEU A 64 13.84 8.56 -5.75
CA LEU A 64 13.18 9.76 -6.28
C LEU A 64 13.23 9.83 -7.81
N LEU A 65 14.11 9.04 -8.45
CA LEU A 65 14.33 9.03 -9.90
C LEU A 65 13.43 8.00 -10.60
N PRO A 66 13.15 8.19 -11.91
CA PRO A 66 12.52 7.16 -12.73
C PRO A 66 13.33 5.86 -12.77
N GLU A 67 12.68 4.77 -13.17
CA GLU A 67 13.31 3.45 -13.30
C GLU A 67 13.12 2.87 -14.72
N GLY A 68 13.86 1.81 -15.04
CA GLY A 68 13.69 1.03 -16.28
C GLY A 68 13.88 1.86 -17.56
N ASP A 69 13.08 1.59 -18.59
CA ASP A 69 13.21 2.23 -19.90
C ASP A 69 13.15 3.76 -19.87
N VAL A 70 12.48 4.36 -18.88
CA VAL A 70 12.42 5.83 -18.73
C VAL A 70 13.78 6.35 -18.26
N LEU A 71 14.38 5.69 -17.26
CA LEU A 71 15.73 6.01 -16.77
C LEU A 71 16.77 5.87 -17.89
N ASP A 72 16.72 4.78 -18.64
CA ASP A 72 17.63 4.55 -19.76
C ASP A 72 17.50 5.64 -20.82
N PHE A 73 16.26 6.04 -21.13
CA PHE A 73 15.99 7.10 -22.10
C PHE A 73 16.54 8.45 -21.65
N ILE A 74 16.25 8.90 -20.42
CA ILE A 74 16.71 10.22 -19.93
C ILE A 74 18.23 10.26 -19.79
N SER A 75 18.83 9.14 -19.40
CA SER A 75 20.29 8.98 -19.28
C SER A 75 20.96 9.18 -20.63
N GLN A 76 20.43 8.54 -21.68
CA GLN A 76 20.94 8.72 -23.04
C GLN A 76 20.71 10.14 -23.57
N ALA A 77 19.51 10.71 -23.35
CA ALA A 77 19.13 12.02 -23.87
C ALA A 77 19.93 13.18 -23.25
N GLU A 78 20.32 13.06 -21.98
CA GLU A 78 21.07 14.09 -21.25
C GLU A 78 22.57 13.75 -21.14
N HIS A 79 23.01 12.62 -21.71
CA HIS A 79 24.39 12.13 -21.63
C HIS A 79 24.89 11.91 -20.18
N ILE A 80 23.99 11.43 -19.31
CA ILE A 80 24.27 11.09 -17.91
C ILE A 80 24.21 9.57 -17.76
N SER A 81 25.14 8.96 -17.02
CA SER A 81 25.09 7.51 -16.76
C SER A 81 23.84 7.15 -15.94
N PRO A 82 23.14 6.03 -16.22
CA PRO A 82 21.99 5.58 -15.41
C PRO A 82 22.32 5.38 -13.92
N GLY A 83 23.59 5.04 -13.61
CA GLY A 83 24.06 4.88 -12.23
C GLY A 83 24.56 6.18 -11.59
N ASN A 84 24.60 7.30 -12.32
CA ASN A 84 25.00 8.60 -11.76
C ASN A 84 23.77 9.30 -11.17
N VAL A 85 23.37 8.85 -9.97
CA VAL A 85 22.21 9.38 -9.24
C VAL A 85 22.38 10.88 -8.96
N PHE A 86 23.58 11.33 -8.60
CA PHE A 86 23.88 12.75 -8.37
C PHE A 86 23.54 13.60 -9.61
N GLY A 87 24.10 13.25 -10.77
CA GLY A 87 23.90 13.99 -12.02
C GLY A 87 22.44 13.96 -12.50
N LEU A 88 21.75 12.83 -12.30
CA LEU A 88 20.33 12.74 -12.62
C LEU A 88 19.48 13.66 -11.73
N LEU A 89 19.78 13.74 -10.43
CA LEU A 89 19.12 14.67 -9.51
C LEU A 89 19.48 16.13 -9.79
N GLU A 90 20.73 16.39 -10.18
CA GLU A 90 21.17 17.69 -10.66
C GLU A 90 20.38 18.13 -11.89
N ARG A 91 19.84 17.21 -12.70
CA ARG A 91 19.00 17.55 -13.85
C ARG A 91 17.50 17.59 -13.55
N PHE A 92 16.99 16.62 -12.78
CA PHE A 92 15.56 16.34 -12.62
C PHE A 92 15.01 16.57 -11.21
N GLY A 93 15.84 16.94 -10.24
CA GLY A 93 15.46 17.03 -8.82
C GLY A 93 14.61 18.25 -8.40
N GLY A 94 14.17 19.12 -9.31
CA GLY A 94 13.47 20.36 -8.97
C GLY A 94 12.05 20.14 -8.40
N ASP A 95 11.30 19.19 -8.97
CA ASP A 95 9.99 18.76 -8.50
C ASP A 95 9.96 17.23 -8.36
N THR A 96 10.17 16.75 -7.14
CA THR A 96 10.23 15.31 -6.83
C THR A 96 8.94 14.81 -6.14
N ALA A 97 8.88 13.50 -5.90
CA ALA A 97 7.92 12.91 -4.97
C ALA A 97 8.14 13.43 -3.54
N GLY A 98 7.08 13.86 -2.87
CA GLY A 98 7.16 14.41 -1.52
C GLY A 98 7.51 15.89 -1.50
N ALA A 99 8.22 16.31 -0.45
CA ALA A 99 8.34 17.74 -0.12
C ALA A 99 9.62 18.42 -0.56
N PHE A 100 10.62 17.66 -0.98
CA PHE A 100 11.96 18.18 -1.18
C PHE A 100 12.27 18.52 -2.63
N SER A 101 12.91 19.67 -2.84
CA SER A 101 13.50 20.06 -4.11
C SER A 101 15.01 19.97 -4.00
N ILE A 102 15.66 19.39 -5.00
CA ILE A 102 17.10 19.18 -5.08
C ILE A 102 17.62 20.03 -6.23
N LEU A 103 18.43 21.02 -5.90
CA LEU A 103 18.85 22.08 -6.81
C LEU A 103 20.37 22.21 -6.81
N PRO A 104 20.99 22.55 -7.96
CA PRO A 104 22.37 23.03 -8.02
C PRO A 104 22.62 24.16 -7.02
N GLU A 105 23.87 24.30 -6.59
CA GLU A 105 24.24 25.28 -5.57
C GLU A 105 23.90 26.72 -5.98
N GLU A 106 23.95 27.01 -7.27
CA GLU A 106 23.68 28.32 -7.86
C GLU A 106 22.19 28.65 -7.94
N LEU A 107 21.32 27.66 -7.74
CA LEU A 107 19.88 27.80 -7.83
C LEU A 107 19.22 27.79 -6.45
N VAL A 108 18.30 28.72 -6.25
CA VAL A 108 17.45 28.82 -5.06
C VAL A 108 15.97 28.74 -5.45
N PRO A 109 15.09 28.24 -4.57
CA PRO A 109 13.66 28.27 -4.82
C PRO A 109 13.15 29.70 -5.07
N SER A 110 12.52 29.92 -6.23
CA SER A 110 11.99 31.23 -6.63
C SER A 110 10.69 31.58 -5.91
N ASP A 111 10.47 32.86 -5.63
CA ASP A 111 9.17 33.40 -5.19
C ASP A 111 8.15 33.43 -6.32
N GLN A 112 8.62 33.51 -7.57
CA GLN A 112 7.80 33.52 -8.77
C GLN A 112 7.80 32.13 -9.37
N LEU A 113 6.69 31.41 -9.20
CA LEU A 113 6.53 30.09 -9.79
C LEU A 113 6.30 30.22 -11.29
N HIS A 114 7.16 29.59 -12.09
CA HIS A 114 7.08 29.64 -13.53
C HIS A 114 6.42 28.38 -14.08
N TYR A 115 5.39 28.61 -14.89
CA TYR A 115 4.61 27.56 -15.54
C TYR A 115 4.47 27.86 -17.02
N LEU A 116 4.70 26.85 -17.86
CA LEU A 116 4.55 26.96 -19.31
C LEU A 116 3.23 26.32 -19.76
N PRO A 117 2.25 27.09 -20.27
CA PRO A 117 1.04 26.51 -20.86
C PRO A 117 1.38 25.62 -22.05
N VAL A 118 0.75 24.45 -22.13
CA VAL A 118 0.99 23.47 -23.19
C VAL A 118 -0.30 22.93 -23.78
N THR A 119 -0.25 22.60 -25.07
CA THR A 119 -1.39 21.99 -25.76
C THR A 119 -1.42 20.49 -25.55
N ILE A 120 -2.61 19.90 -25.62
CA ILE A 120 -2.82 18.45 -25.60
C ILE A 120 -1.99 17.74 -26.68
N ALA A 121 -1.91 18.32 -27.88
CA ALA A 121 -1.09 17.79 -28.97
C ALA A 121 0.39 17.72 -28.60
N LYS A 122 0.92 18.74 -27.90
CA LYS A 122 2.32 18.74 -27.45
C LYS A 122 2.57 17.70 -26.37
N ILE A 123 1.65 17.53 -25.43
CA ILE A 123 1.71 16.49 -24.39
C ILE A 123 1.76 15.10 -25.03
N LYS A 124 0.85 14.82 -25.98
CA LYS A 124 0.86 13.55 -26.73
C LYS A 124 2.17 13.33 -27.48
N GLN A 125 2.71 14.38 -28.09
CA GLN A 125 3.99 14.31 -28.78
C GLN A 125 5.13 13.91 -27.82
N TRP A 126 5.19 14.47 -26.61
CA TRP A 126 6.19 14.08 -25.61
C TRP A 126 6.02 12.63 -25.15
N PHE A 127 4.80 12.13 -24.99
CA PHE A 127 4.63 10.70 -24.68
C PHE A 127 5.13 9.79 -25.80
N ILE A 128 4.94 10.18 -27.07
CA ILE A 128 5.41 9.39 -28.22
C ILE A 128 6.94 9.47 -28.37
N GLN A 129 7.53 10.66 -28.19
CA GLN A 129 8.93 10.93 -28.56
C GLN A 129 9.90 10.80 -27.38
N THR A 130 9.44 11.10 -26.17
CA THR A 130 10.30 11.26 -24.99
C THR A 130 9.73 10.57 -23.75
N LYS A 131 8.84 9.58 -23.93
CA LYS A 131 8.22 8.82 -22.83
C LYS A 131 7.54 9.71 -21.77
N GLY A 132 7.10 10.91 -22.17
CA GLY A 132 6.46 11.88 -21.30
C GLY A 132 7.40 12.87 -20.61
N VAL A 133 8.70 12.82 -20.90
CA VAL A 133 9.69 13.76 -20.36
C VAL A 133 9.71 15.03 -21.21
N PRO A 134 9.38 16.22 -20.66
CA PRO A 134 9.35 17.47 -21.41
C PRO A 134 10.77 17.99 -21.74
N LEU A 135 11.42 17.40 -22.74
CA LEU A 135 12.75 17.82 -23.20
C LEU A 135 12.67 19.01 -24.18
N ASN A 136 13.79 19.75 -24.29
CA ASN A 136 14.01 20.84 -25.25
C ASN A 136 12.98 21.99 -25.18
N ILE A 137 12.55 22.35 -23.97
CA ILE A 137 11.75 23.56 -23.75
C ILE A 137 12.66 24.79 -23.92
N LYS A 138 12.24 25.75 -24.75
CA LYS A 138 12.99 27.01 -24.95
C LYS A 138 12.95 27.85 -23.67
N GLY A 139 14.12 28.20 -23.13
CA GLY A 139 14.24 29.02 -21.92
C GLY A 139 14.64 28.19 -20.69
N GLU A 140 13.90 28.35 -19.59
CA GLU A 140 14.08 27.54 -18.37
C GLU A 140 13.72 26.08 -18.62
N GLN A 141 14.53 25.18 -18.07
CA GLN A 141 14.32 23.75 -18.21
C GLN A 141 13.30 23.23 -17.18
N SER A 142 12.48 22.28 -17.61
CA SER A 142 11.73 21.41 -16.71
C SER A 142 12.73 20.54 -15.93
N ARG A 143 12.55 20.49 -14.61
CA ARG A 143 13.38 19.72 -13.67
C ARG A 143 12.48 18.81 -12.83
N MET A 144 11.68 17.99 -13.51
CA MET A 144 10.69 17.13 -12.87
C MET A 144 11.23 15.72 -12.74
N SER A 145 11.07 15.11 -11.57
CA SER A 145 11.38 13.71 -11.33
C SER A 145 10.18 13.02 -10.69
N LEU A 146 9.81 11.87 -11.25
CA LEU A 146 8.79 11.01 -10.65
C LEU A 146 9.19 9.55 -10.81
N SER A 147 9.24 8.82 -9.69
CA SER A 147 9.75 7.46 -9.63
C SER A 147 8.87 6.42 -10.31
N GLY A 148 9.45 5.28 -10.66
CA GLY A 148 8.80 4.13 -11.29
C GLY A 148 9.00 4.04 -12.81
N ALA A 149 8.62 2.89 -13.38
CA ALA A 149 9.00 2.49 -14.75
C ALA A 149 8.01 2.86 -15.88
N GLN A 150 6.79 3.29 -15.55
CA GLN A 150 5.79 3.66 -16.55
C GLN A 150 5.99 5.10 -17.03
N ASP A 151 5.87 5.33 -18.34
CA ASP A 151 5.77 6.66 -18.95
C ASP A 151 4.77 7.53 -18.18
N LYS A 152 5.22 8.67 -17.68
CA LYS A 152 4.41 9.59 -16.89
C LYS A 152 4.95 11.01 -16.99
N MET A 153 4.07 11.98 -16.77
CA MET A 153 4.41 13.40 -16.77
C MET A 153 3.73 14.05 -15.59
N THR A 154 4.46 14.84 -14.79
CA THR A 154 3.82 15.70 -13.80
C THR A 154 3.38 17.02 -14.46
N VAL A 155 2.29 17.62 -14.01
CA VAL A 155 1.81 18.88 -14.58
C VAL A 155 1.15 19.71 -13.50
N PHE A 156 1.05 21.01 -13.71
CA PHE A 156 0.12 21.87 -13.00
C PHE A 156 -1.15 22.00 -13.84
N ILE A 157 -2.31 21.80 -13.21
CA ILE A 157 -3.61 22.08 -13.83
C ILE A 157 -4.22 23.24 -13.04
N ASP A 158 -4.48 24.35 -13.72
CA ASP A 158 -5.03 25.55 -13.09
C ASP A 158 -6.54 25.44 -12.84
N ALA A 159 -7.13 26.46 -12.20
CA ALA A 159 -8.55 26.50 -11.88
C ALA A 159 -9.47 26.51 -13.13
N ASN A 160 -8.94 26.88 -14.31
CA ASN A 160 -9.67 26.87 -15.58
C ASN A 160 -9.50 25.54 -16.34
N GLY A 161 -8.71 24.60 -15.81
CA GLY A 161 -8.40 23.32 -16.43
C GLY A 161 -7.27 23.39 -17.47
N ALA A 162 -6.55 24.51 -17.59
CA ALA A 162 -5.39 24.60 -18.46
C ALA A 162 -4.25 23.75 -17.90
N ILE A 163 -3.55 23.04 -18.78
CA ILE A 163 -2.41 22.19 -18.42
C ILE A 163 -1.11 22.96 -18.65
N LEU A 164 -0.28 23.03 -17.62
CA LEU A 164 0.98 23.75 -17.62
C LEU A 164 2.13 22.85 -17.14
N ILE A 165 3.32 23.04 -17.72
CA ILE A 165 4.55 22.38 -17.30
C ILE A 165 5.23 23.25 -16.24
N PRO A 166 5.52 22.73 -15.04
CA PRO A 166 6.33 23.45 -14.07
C PRO A 166 7.78 23.59 -14.55
N LEU A 167 8.35 24.77 -14.35
CA LEU A 167 9.75 25.07 -14.64
C LEU A 167 10.53 25.31 -13.33
N GLY A 168 11.85 25.03 -13.35
CA GLY A 168 12.69 25.19 -12.17
C GLY A 168 12.22 24.33 -10.99
N SER A 169 11.90 24.97 -9.87
CA SER A 169 11.33 24.32 -8.67
C SER A 169 9.83 24.57 -8.49
N ALA A 170 9.10 24.94 -9.56
CA ALA A 170 7.65 25.06 -9.45
C ALA A 170 7.00 23.69 -9.18
N PRO A 171 6.06 23.57 -8.21
CA PRO A 171 5.41 22.30 -7.93
C PRO A 171 4.38 21.94 -9.01
N SER A 172 4.38 20.68 -9.45
CA SER A 172 3.23 20.08 -10.13
C SER A 172 2.10 19.74 -9.14
N THR A 173 0.88 19.54 -9.65
CA THR A 173 -0.30 19.14 -8.88
C THR A 173 -0.95 17.86 -9.38
N HIS A 174 -0.61 17.41 -10.59
CA HIS A 174 -1.19 16.23 -11.21
C HIS A 174 -0.12 15.37 -11.88
N ILE A 175 -0.45 14.10 -12.09
CA ILE A 175 0.33 13.13 -12.85
C ILE A 175 -0.55 12.66 -14.02
N ILE A 176 -0.03 12.78 -15.23
CA ILE A 176 -0.63 12.24 -16.45
C ILE A 176 0.05 10.90 -16.76
N LYS A 177 -0.75 9.84 -16.90
CA LYS A 177 -0.30 8.50 -17.28
C LYS A 177 -1.04 8.00 -18.53
N PRO A 178 -0.39 7.90 -19.70
CA PRO A 178 -0.98 7.33 -20.89
C PRO A 178 -1.15 5.81 -20.76
N SER A 179 -1.83 5.21 -21.73
CA SER A 179 -1.81 3.75 -21.86
C SER A 179 -0.41 3.26 -22.19
N VAL A 180 -0.03 2.12 -21.62
CA VAL A 180 1.27 1.49 -21.86
C VAL A 180 1.28 0.92 -23.27
N ASN A 181 1.94 1.61 -24.21
CA ASN A 181 1.91 1.22 -25.62
C ASN A 181 2.94 0.13 -25.98
N HIS A 182 3.92 -0.14 -25.13
CA HIS A 182 4.95 -1.18 -25.36
C HIS A 182 4.55 -2.58 -24.85
N ARG A 183 3.44 -2.69 -24.09
CA ARG A 183 2.87 -3.96 -23.59
C ARG A 183 1.54 -4.24 -24.29
N LEU A 184 1.60 -4.75 -25.52
CA LEU A 184 0.40 -5.05 -26.33
C LEU A 184 -0.51 -6.11 -25.69
N ASP A 185 0.02 -6.92 -24.77
CA ASP A 185 -0.72 -7.90 -23.96
C ASP A 185 -1.64 -7.26 -22.91
N ILE A 186 -1.41 -5.99 -22.55
CA ILE A 186 -2.22 -5.25 -21.56
C ILE A 186 -2.72 -3.93 -22.17
N PRO A 187 -3.73 -3.98 -23.05
CA PRO A 187 -4.26 -2.77 -23.66
C PRO A 187 -5.03 -1.91 -22.65
N HIS A 188 -5.18 -0.62 -22.96
CA HIS A 188 -6.05 0.32 -22.24
C HIS A 188 -5.73 0.50 -20.74
N THR A 189 -4.46 0.40 -20.34
CA THR A 189 -4.04 0.53 -18.93
C THR A 189 -4.51 1.83 -18.27
N ALA A 190 -4.59 2.93 -19.00
CA ALA A 190 -5.09 4.20 -18.47
C ALA A 190 -6.57 4.13 -18.05
N ILE A 191 -7.41 3.48 -18.86
CA ILE A 191 -8.83 3.29 -18.53
C ILE A 191 -8.96 2.33 -17.34
N ASN A 192 -8.17 1.25 -17.34
CA ASN A 192 -8.15 0.28 -16.26
C ASN A 192 -7.77 0.94 -14.92
N GLU A 193 -6.70 1.75 -14.90
CA GLU A 193 -6.27 2.49 -13.71
C GLU A 193 -7.38 3.41 -13.18
N VAL A 194 -8.04 4.18 -14.06
CA VAL A 194 -9.14 5.05 -13.66
C VAL A 194 -10.32 4.24 -13.10
N LEU A 195 -10.66 3.12 -13.72
CA LEU A 195 -11.75 2.25 -13.29
C LEU A 195 -11.48 1.67 -11.89
N ILE A 196 -10.28 1.13 -11.67
CA ILE A 196 -9.88 0.55 -10.38
C ILE A 196 -9.83 1.62 -9.29
N MET A 197 -9.27 2.80 -9.58
CA MET A 197 -9.20 3.91 -8.64
C MET A 197 -10.58 4.44 -8.27
N ARG A 198 -11.51 4.54 -9.24
CA ARG A 198 -12.90 4.91 -8.97
C ARG A 198 -13.63 3.85 -8.16
N LEU A 199 -13.42 2.56 -8.46
CA LEU A 199 -13.98 1.47 -7.66
C LEU A 199 -13.48 1.56 -6.21
N ALA A 200 -12.17 1.73 -6.00
CA ALA A 200 -11.57 1.88 -4.69
C ALA A 200 -12.18 3.06 -3.91
N LYS A 201 -12.37 4.22 -4.57
CA LYS A 201 -13.05 5.39 -4.00
C LYS A 201 -14.50 5.08 -3.63
N GLU A 202 -15.25 4.38 -4.49
CA GLU A 202 -16.65 4.04 -4.22
C GLU A 202 -16.82 3.14 -3.00
N ILE A 203 -15.92 2.17 -2.82
CA ILE A 203 -15.87 1.31 -1.63
C ILE A 203 -15.16 1.96 -0.42
N LYS A 204 -14.89 3.27 -0.50
CA LYS A 204 -14.37 4.12 0.59
C LYS A 204 -12.92 3.84 1.00
N LEU A 205 -12.10 3.29 0.10
CA LEU A 205 -10.65 3.30 0.29
C LEU A 205 -10.10 4.72 0.13
N ASN A 206 -9.05 5.02 0.89
CA ASN A 206 -8.33 6.27 0.73
C ASN A 206 -7.42 6.19 -0.49
N VAL A 207 -7.86 6.79 -1.60
CA VAL A 207 -7.16 6.79 -2.89
C VAL A 207 -7.10 8.20 -3.45
N ALA A 208 -6.09 8.45 -4.28
CA ALA A 208 -5.96 9.71 -5.01
C ALA A 208 -7.17 9.94 -5.93
N GLU A 209 -7.50 11.21 -6.14
CA GLU A 209 -8.52 11.56 -7.13
C GLU A 209 -8.00 11.29 -8.53
N THR A 210 -8.77 10.53 -9.30
CA THR A 210 -8.37 10.07 -10.62
C THR A 210 -9.52 10.20 -11.60
N ARG A 211 -9.22 10.75 -12.78
CA ARG A 211 -10.14 10.81 -13.92
C ARG A 211 -9.48 10.33 -15.20
N TYR A 212 -10.29 9.85 -16.13
CA TYR A 212 -9.87 9.62 -17.50
C TYR A 212 -10.09 10.90 -18.29
N ASP A 213 -9.07 11.33 -19.01
CA ASP A 213 -9.16 12.43 -19.96
C ASP A 213 -9.15 11.84 -21.38
N SER A 214 -10.29 11.96 -22.07
CA SER A 214 -10.48 11.39 -23.40
C SER A 214 -9.66 12.09 -24.47
N ASP A 215 -9.40 13.39 -24.30
CA ASP A 215 -8.63 14.15 -25.28
C ASP A 215 -7.15 13.82 -25.15
N LEU A 216 -6.64 13.59 -23.94
CA LEU A 216 -5.29 13.08 -23.72
C LEU A 216 -5.15 11.57 -23.98
N CYS A 217 -6.25 10.81 -23.92
CA CYS A 217 -6.27 9.36 -23.85
C CYS A 217 -5.47 8.80 -22.65
N ALA A 218 -5.54 9.49 -21.50
CA ALA A 218 -4.69 9.23 -20.34
C ALA A 218 -5.45 9.28 -19.01
N ALA A 219 -4.91 8.61 -18.00
CA ALA A 219 -5.31 8.81 -16.61
C ALA A 219 -4.67 10.11 -16.09
N VAL A 220 -5.48 10.96 -15.47
CA VAL A 220 -5.04 12.17 -14.79
C VAL A 220 -5.30 12.00 -13.30
N ILE A 221 -4.24 12.00 -12.51
CA ILE A 221 -4.24 11.70 -11.08
C ILE A 221 -3.82 12.95 -10.32
N THR A 222 -4.63 13.40 -9.37
CA THR A 222 -4.28 14.50 -8.47
C THR A 222 -3.24 14.01 -7.46
N ARG A 223 -2.15 14.76 -7.33
CA ARG A 223 -1.07 14.46 -6.38
C ARG A 223 -1.57 14.64 -4.95
N TYR A 224 -1.44 13.59 -4.13
CA TYR A 224 -1.83 13.64 -2.71
C TYR A 224 -0.73 14.21 -1.82
N ASP A 225 0.47 14.38 -2.34
CA ASP A 225 1.61 15.03 -1.68
C ASP A 225 1.68 16.54 -1.99
N ARG A 226 0.57 17.11 -2.44
CA ARG A 226 0.39 18.53 -2.76
C ARG A 226 -0.95 18.97 -2.17
N GLU A 227 -0.93 20.04 -1.38
CA GLU A 227 -2.12 20.67 -0.83
C GLU A 227 -2.27 22.06 -1.44
N ILE A 228 -3.44 22.35 -2.01
CA ILE A 228 -3.74 23.67 -2.58
C ILE A 228 -4.64 24.40 -1.59
N ASP A 229 -4.19 25.54 -1.08
CA ASP A 229 -4.99 26.36 -0.17
C ASP A 229 -6.08 27.15 -0.92
N LYS A 230 -6.92 27.88 -0.17
CA LYS A 230 -8.03 28.67 -0.74
C LYS A 230 -7.55 29.84 -1.62
N GLN A 231 -6.29 30.26 -1.45
CA GLN A 231 -5.64 31.32 -2.19
C GLN A 231 -4.92 30.78 -3.45
N GLY A 232 -4.89 29.47 -3.64
CA GLY A 232 -4.23 28.81 -4.76
C GLY A 232 -2.74 28.54 -4.52
N ASN A 233 -2.22 28.76 -3.30
CA ASN A 233 -0.84 28.41 -2.98
C ASN A 233 -0.72 26.90 -2.84
N ILE A 234 0.34 26.35 -3.41
CA ILE A 234 0.63 24.91 -3.37
C ILE A 234 1.64 24.67 -2.26
N LYS A 235 1.27 23.86 -1.29
CA LYS A 235 2.15 23.35 -0.24
C LYS A 235 2.53 21.92 -0.57
N ARG A 236 3.82 21.60 -0.46
CA ARG A 236 4.30 20.22 -0.60
C ARG A 236 4.15 19.49 0.73
N LEU A 237 3.76 18.23 0.64
CA LEU A 237 3.66 17.33 1.79
C LEU A 237 4.73 16.26 1.68
N HIS A 238 5.42 15.99 2.78
CA HIS A 238 6.48 14.99 2.77
C HIS A 238 5.88 13.59 2.76
N GLN A 239 6.54 12.71 2.02
CA GLN A 239 6.18 11.30 1.92
C GLN A 239 7.44 10.46 1.71
N ASN A 240 7.35 9.20 2.10
CA ASN A 240 8.30 8.17 1.71
C ASN A 240 7.51 7.00 1.14
N ASP A 241 8.04 6.38 0.08
CA ASP A 241 7.61 5.01 -0.23
C ASP A 241 8.21 4.01 0.79
N LEU A 242 7.80 2.75 0.69
CA LEU A 242 8.26 1.71 1.61
C LEU A 242 9.74 1.35 1.43
N CYS A 243 10.30 1.53 0.23
CA CYS A 243 11.72 1.28 -0.02
C CYS A 243 12.56 2.36 0.67
N GLN A 244 12.21 3.64 0.49
CA GLN A 244 12.82 4.77 1.20
C GLN A 244 12.67 4.66 2.71
N ALA A 245 11.50 4.23 3.20
CA ALA A 245 11.24 4.06 4.63
C ALA A 245 12.06 2.93 5.28
N LEU A 246 12.45 1.93 4.49
CA LEU A 246 13.21 0.76 4.92
C LEU A 246 14.70 0.82 4.52
N GLY A 247 15.12 1.83 3.78
CA GLY A 247 16.49 1.93 3.28
C GLY A 247 16.83 0.91 2.18
N ILE A 248 15.86 0.57 1.34
CA ILE A 248 15.97 -0.44 0.28
C ILE A 248 16.12 0.28 -1.08
N PRO A 249 17.09 -0.12 -1.93
CA PRO A 249 17.26 0.47 -3.26
C PRO A 249 16.10 0.07 -4.19
N SER A 250 15.85 0.88 -5.21
CA SER A 250 14.71 0.70 -6.13
C SER A 250 14.72 -0.68 -6.82
N SER A 251 15.92 -1.18 -7.11
CA SER A 251 16.20 -2.49 -7.71
C SER A 251 15.78 -3.70 -6.87
N LYS A 252 15.52 -3.52 -5.56
CA LYS A 252 15.09 -4.59 -4.65
C LYS A 252 13.69 -4.36 -4.10
N LYS A 253 12.80 -3.75 -4.88
CA LYS A 253 11.42 -3.50 -4.43
C LYS A 253 10.55 -4.75 -4.32
N TYR A 254 10.89 -5.83 -5.02
CA TYR A 254 10.10 -7.06 -5.01
C TYR A 254 10.63 -8.09 -4.00
N GLU A 255 9.74 -8.64 -3.17
CA GLU A 255 10.09 -9.68 -2.18
C GLU A 255 10.81 -10.89 -2.81
N ALA A 256 10.38 -11.30 -4.02
CA ALA A 256 11.01 -12.40 -4.76
C ALA A 256 12.48 -12.13 -5.14
N GLU A 257 12.90 -10.87 -5.16
CA GLU A 257 14.25 -10.41 -5.48
C GLU A 257 15.02 -9.97 -4.22
N GLY A 258 14.52 -10.33 -3.03
CA GLY A 258 15.11 -9.96 -1.74
C GLY A 258 14.65 -8.61 -1.21
N GLY A 259 13.56 -8.08 -1.74
CA GLY A 259 12.87 -6.90 -1.23
C GLY A 259 12.02 -7.14 0.03
N PRO A 260 11.32 -6.09 0.52
CA PRO A 260 10.60 -6.18 1.77
C PRO A 260 9.36 -7.08 1.63
N SER A 261 9.16 -7.97 2.61
CA SER A 261 7.93 -8.75 2.71
C SER A 261 6.76 -7.85 3.11
N LEU A 262 5.54 -8.37 2.98
CA LEU A 262 4.37 -7.66 3.51
C LEU A 262 4.47 -7.42 5.02
N VAL A 263 5.10 -8.33 5.76
CA VAL A 263 5.30 -8.19 7.22
C VAL A 263 6.23 -7.02 7.52
N ASP A 264 7.32 -6.87 6.75
CA ASP A 264 8.27 -5.76 6.88
C ASP A 264 7.58 -4.43 6.58
N CYS A 265 6.78 -4.38 5.50
CA CYS A 265 6.00 -3.21 5.13
C CYS A 265 5.03 -2.78 6.24
N PHE A 266 4.30 -3.73 6.85
CA PHE A 266 3.42 -3.44 7.97
C PHE A 266 4.20 -2.93 9.19
N ALA A 267 5.33 -3.54 9.52
CA ALA A 267 6.16 -3.10 10.64
C ALA A 267 6.68 -1.67 10.44
N ALA A 268 7.15 -1.34 9.23
CA ALA A 268 7.64 -0.01 8.87
C ALA A 268 6.57 1.06 9.07
N VAL A 269 5.37 0.86 8.52
CA VAL A 269 4.26 1.82 8.64
C VAL A 269 3.83 1.98 10.09
N LEU A 270 3.69 0.89 10.84
CA LEU A 270 3.21 0.96 12.23
C LEU A 270 4.23 1.58 13.18
N LYS A 271 5.53 1.47 12.89
CA LYS A 271 6.60 2.13 13.66
C LYS A 271 6.54 3.65 13.55
N GLN A 272 6.13 4.17 12.38
CA GLN A 272 6.09 5.61 12.08
C GLN A 272 4.69 6.23 12.20
N SER A 273 3.65 5.41 12.27
CA SER A 273 2.26 5.90 12.29
C SER A 273 1.91 6.61 13.60
N SER A 274 1.30 7.78 13.48
CA SER A 274 0.66 8.48 14.59
C SER A 274 -0.69 7.84 15.00
N GLN A 275 -1.26 6.98 14.16
CA GLN A 275 -2.53 6.29 14.40
C GLN A 275 -2.45 4.79 14.02
N PRO A 276 -1.59 3.99 14.69
CA PRO A 276 -1.22 2.65 14.21
C PRO A 276 -2.41 1.72 13.98
N ALA A 277 -3.43 1.74 14.85
CA ALA A 277 -4.61 0.90 14.69
C ALA A 277 -5.41 1.22 13.42
N LYS A 278 -5.55 2.51 13.08
CA LYS A 278 -6.28 2.94 11.88
C LYS A 278 -5.48 2.65 10.62
N ASP A 279 -4.17 2.89 10.65
CA ASP A 279 -3.31 2.64 9.48
C ASP A 279 -3.11 1.14 9.24
N LYS A 280 -3.04 0.32 10.29
CA LYS A 280 -3.08 -1.14 10.17
C LYS A 280 -4.34 -1.60 9.45
N LYS A 281 -5.51 -1.08 9.86
CA LYS A 281 -6.79 -1.40 9.21
C LYS A 281 -6.76 -1.00 7.74
N ARG A 282 -6.31 0.22 7.42
CA ARG A 282 -6.21 0.72 6.04
C ARG A 282 -5.31 -0.15 5.17
N LEU A 283 -4.15 -0.57 5.69
CA LEU A 283 -3.23 -1.46 4.97
C LEU A 283 -3.88 -2.83 4.70
N ILE A 284 -4.59 -3.41 5.68
CA ILE A 284 -5.32 -4.67 5.47
C ILE A 284 -6.38 -4.50 4.38
N GLU A 285 -7.15 -3.41 4.42
CA GLU A 285 -8.16 -3.10 3.39
C GLU A 285 -7.52 -2.97 1.99
N TRP A 286 -6.36 -2.34 1.89
CA TRP A 286 -5.58 -2.25 0.66
C TRP A 286 -5.09 -3.60 0.15
N VAL A 287 -4.58 -4.48 1.02
CA VAL A 287 -4.13 -5.83 0.61
C VAL A 287 -5.31 -6.67 0.13
N ILE A 288 -6.44 -6.63 0.87
CA ILE A 288 -7.66 -7.36 0.48
C ILE A 288 -8.18 -6.88 -0.87
N PHE A 289 -8.18 -5.56 -1.13
CA PHE A 289 -8.61 -5.01 -2.41
C PHE A 289 -7.79 -5.52 -3.61
N ASN A 290 -6.50 -5.77 -3.40
CA ASN A 290 -5.57 -6.20 -4.44
C ASN A 290 -5.40 -7.73 -4.54
N THR A 291 -6.10 -8.52 -3.72
CA THR A 291 -5.94 -9.98 -3.69
C THR A 291 -7.22 -10.68 -4.10
N GLU A 292 -7.08 -11.79 -4.80
CA GLU A 292 -8.12 -12.81 -4.88
C GLU A 292 -7.89 -13.88 -3.81
N GLY A 293 -8.95 -14.55 -3.38
CA GLY A 293 -8.85 -15.54 -2.32
C GLY A 293 -9.99 -16.54 -2.30
N VAL A 294 -9.78 -17.59 -1.52
CA VAL A 294 -10.73 -18.65 -1.23
C VAL A 294 -11.28 -18.42 0.17
N LEU A 295 -12.60 -18.49 0.29
CA LEU A 295 -13.23 -18.57 1.60
C LEU A 295 -13.09 -20.00 2.13
N ALA A 296 -12.42 -20.16 3.26
CA ALA A 296 -12.21 -21.43 3.95
C ALA A 296 -12.84 -21.41 5.33
N PHE A 297 -13.26 -22.57 5.83
CA PHE A 297 -13.70 -22.74 7.20
C PHE A 297 -12.60 -23.40 8.03
N ASP A 298 -12.37 -22.90 9.23
CA ASP A 298 -11.47 -23.52 10.20
C ASP A 298 -12.17 -23.62 11.56
N GLU A 299 -11.71 -24.54 12.41
CA GLU A 299 -12.18 -24.67 13.78
C GLU A 299 -11.05 -24.77 14.78
N SER A 300 -11.12 -23.96 15.82
CA SER A 300 -10.11 -23.91 16.88
C SER A 300 -10.71 -24.31 18.21
N ASP A 301 -10.23 -25.43 18.76
CA ASP A 301 -10.52 -25.85 20.12
C ASP A 301 -9.58 -25.15 21.11
N ARG A 302 -10.16 -24.46 22.09
CA ARG A 302 -9.41 -23.76 23.15
C ARG A 302 -9.74 -24.35 24.51
N ALA A 303 -8.75 -24.97 25.14
CA ALA A 303 -8.84 -25.40 26.53
C ALA A 303 -8.98 -24.17 27.45
N ARG A 304 -9.86 -24.23 28.45
CA ARG A 304 -10.08 -23.12 29.40
C ARG A 304 -9.74 -23.51 30.83
N SER A 305 -10.46 -24.47 31.40
CA SER A 305 -10.21 -24.96 32.77
C SER A 305 -10.94 -26.28 33.04
N LYS A 306 -10.71 -26.89 34.20
CA LYS A 306 -11.43 -28.11 34.61
C LYS A 306 -12.89 -27.86 35.06
N SER A 307 -13.25 -26.62 35.43
CA SER A 307 -14.52 -26.35 36.14
C SER A 307 -15.24 -25.04 35.78
N THR A 308 -14.92 -24.37 34.66
CA THR A 308 -15.62 -23.11 34.28
C THR A 308 -17.00 -23.34 33.66
N LYS A 309 -17.99 -22.55 34.09
CA LYS A 309 -19.34 -22.46 33.47
C LYS A 309 -19.72 -21.04 33.05
N ARG A 310 -18.89 -20.04 33.38
CA ARG A 310 -19.17 -18.60 33.21
C ARG A 310 -18.84 -18.06 31.82
N ILE A 311 -18.22 -18.89 30.98
CA ILE A 311 -17.79 -18.51 29.64
C ILE A 311 -18.87 -18.91 28.65
N TYR A 312 -19.27 -17.98 27.78
CA TYR A 312 -20.30 -18.21 26.76
C TYR A 312 -19.97 -19.44 25.90
N LYS A 313 -20.95 -20.34 25.73
CA LYS A 313 -20.84 -21.58 24.94
C LYS A 313 -19.63 -22.47 25.30
N VAL A 314 -19.21 -22.46 26.57
CA VAL A 314 -18.20 -23.41 27.06
C VAL A 314 -18.82 -24.78 27.32
N TYR A 315 -18.13 -25.85 26.95
CA TYR A 315 -18.61 -27.21 27.18
C TYR A 315 -17.47 -28.19 27.47
N LYS A 316 -17.82 -29.36 28.00
CA LYS A 316 -16.85 -30.41 28.35
C LYS A 316 -16.33 -31.08 27.09
N GLN A 317 -15.02 -30.99 26.85
CA GLN A 317 -14.32 -31.57 25.71
C GLN A 317 -13.15 -32.45 26.15
N LYS A 318 -12.75 -33.39 25.29
CA LYS A 318 -11.60 -34.25 25.55
C LYS A 318 -10.32 -33.44 25.36
N HIS A 319 -9.43 -33.47 26.34
CA HIS A 319 -8.14 -32.80 26.27
C HIS A 319 -7.11 -33.73 25.63
N LYS A 320 -6.67 -33.41 24.39
CA LYS A 320 -5.78 -34.28 23.60
C LYS A 320 -4.47 -34.61 24.33
N GLY A 321 -3.86 -33.63 24.99
CA GLY A 321 -2.55 -33.81 25.65
C GLY A 321 -2.59 -34.61 26.97
N SER A 322 -3.71 -34.63 27.69
CA SER A 322 -3.78 -35.33 28.99
C SER A 322 -4.69 -36.56 28.99
N GLY A 323 -5.36 -36.87 27.88
CA GLY A 323 -6.35 -37.94 27.77
C GLY A 323 -7.65 -37.73 28.56
N GLY A 324 -7.68 -36.74 29.47
CA GLY A 324 -8.81 -36.40 30.33
C GLY A 324 -9.80 -35.43 29.67
N TYR A 325 -10.58 -34.74 30.50
CA TYR A 325 -11.59 -33.77 30.05
C TYR A 325 -11.36 -32.41 30.69
N VAL A 326 -11.60 -31.36 29.91
CA VAL A 326 -11.61 -29.96 30.36
C VAL A 326 -12.84 -29.28 29.80
N ASN A 327 -13.27 -28.19 30.43
CA ASN A 327 -14.19 -27.27 29.79
C ASN A 327 -13.40 -26.39 28.83
N GLY A 328 -13.91 -26.22 27.61
CA GLY A 328 -13.38 -25.24 26.69
C GLY A 328 -14.37 -24.84 25.61
N GLN A 329 -13.87 -24.11 24.62
CA GLN A 329 -14.68 -23.51 23.55
C GLN A 329 -14.13 -23.94 22.20
N THR A 330 -15.04 -24.21 21.27
CA THR A 330 -14.70 -24.36 19.86
C THR A 330 -15.17 -23.12 19.13
N ILE A 331 -14.25 -22.47 18.43
CA ILE A 331 -14.54 -21.32 17.59
C ILE A 331 -14.53 -21.80 16.15
N VAL A 332 -15.62 -21.59 15.42
CA VAL A 332 -15.69 -21.78 13.97
C VAL A 332 -15.36 -20.44 13.32
N LEU A 333 -14.39 -20.45 12.41
CA LEU A 333 -13.89 -19.28 11.70
C LEU A 333 -14.27 -19.38 10.21
N LEU A 334 -14.68 -18.27 9.63
CA LEU A 334 -14.67 -18.07 8.18
C LEU A 334 -13.41 -17.26 7.87
N LEU A 335 -12.52 -17.84 7.08
CA LEU A 335 -11.24 -17.27 6.70
C LEU A 335 -11.27 -16.88 5.22
N LEU A 336 -10.84 -15.66 4.89
CA LEU A 336 -10.44 -15.31 3.53
C LEU A 336 -8.95 -15.64 3.39
N VAL A 337 -8.66 -16.69 2.64
CA VAL A 337 -7.31 -17.17 2.36
C VAL A 337 -6.92 -16.68 0.97
N THR A 338 -5.96 -15.76 0.91
CA THR A 338 -5.36 -15.28 -0.35
C THR A 338 -3.97 -15.88 -0.51
N SER A 339 -3.32 -15.65 -1.65
CA SER A 339 -1.92 -16.05 -1.85
C SER A 339 -0.95 -15.35 -0.89
N SER A 340 -1.35 -14.20 -0.34
CA SER A 340 -0.48 -13.36 0.49
C SER A 340 -0.86 -13.34 1.97
N ILE A 341 -2.15 -13.39 2.29
CA ILE A 341 -2.65 -13.26 3.67
C ILE A 341 -3.84 -14.18 3.95
N THR A 342 -3.98 -14.59 5.21
CA THR A 342 -5.19 -15.24 5.71
C THR A 342 -5.84 -14.35 6.77
N VAL A 343 -7.10 -13.98 6.55
CA VAL A 343 -7.84 -13.05 7.41
C VAL A 343 -9.12 -13.71 7.92
N PRO A 344 -9.40 -13.73 9.23
CA PRO A 344 -10.72 -14.10 9.72
C PRO A 344 -11.74 -13.03 9.33
N VAL A 345 -12.71 -13.40 8.51
CA VAL A 345 -13.81 -12.54 8.03
C VAL A 345 -15.15 -12.87 8.67
N GLY A 346 -15.18 -13.89 9.54
CA GLY A 346 -16.32 -14.22 10.39
C GLY A 346 -15.94 -15.23 11.47
N PHE A 347 -16.67 -15.26 12.57
CA PHE A 347 -16.48 -16.26 13.60
C PHE A 347 -17.76 -16.52 14.40
N PHE A 348 -17.87 -17.73 14.97
CA PHE A 348 -18.95 -18.08 15.89
C PHE A 348 -18.51 -19.17 16.88
N PHE A 349 -19.18 -19.24 18.03
CA PHE A 349 -18.90 -20.25 19.05
C PHE A 349 -19.81 -21.47 18.87
N TYR A 350 -19.19 -22.63 18.68
CA TYR A 350 -19.90 -23.91 18.64
C TYR A 350 -20.15 -24.44 20.06
N MET A 351 -21.35 -24.99 20.27
CA MET A 351 -21.71 -25.73 21.47
C MET A 351 -22.59 -26.92 21.07
N PRO A 352 -22.30 -28.14 21.53
CA PRO A 352 -23.14 -29.28 21.25
C PRO A 352 -24.48 -29.15 21.97
N ASP A 353 -25.55 -29.59 21.31
CA ASP A 353 -26.88 -29.70 21.88
C ASP A 353 -26.86 -30.54 23.19
N PRO A 354 -27.23 -29.95 24.34
CA PRO A 354 -27.21 -30.63 25.63
C PRO A 354 -28.11 -31.87 25.70
N ALA A 355 -29.31 -31.81 25.09
CA ALA A 355 -30.29 -32.89 25.12
C ALA A 355 -29.79 -34.08 24.29
N LEU A 356 -29.26 -33.80 23.09
CA LEU A 356 -28.63 -34.83 22.26
C LEU A 356 -27.39 -35.43 22.93
N LYS A 357 -26.57 -34.62 23.62
CA LYS A 357 -25.41 -35.12 24.36
C LYS A 357 -25.79 -36.04 25.52
N GLN A 358 -26.85 -35.70 26.24
CA GLN A 358 -27.36 -36.52 27.32
C GLN A 358 -27.92 -37.84 26.78
N TRP A 359 -28.70 -37.78 25.70
CA TRP A 359 -29.20 -38.94 25.00
C TRP A 359 -28.08 -39.85 24.50
N ASP A 360 -27.07 -39.31 23.79
CA ASP A 360 -25.91 -40.06 23.29
C ASP A 360 -25.17 -40.81 24.41
N LYS A 361 -25.03 -40.17 25.58
CA LYS A 361 -24.37 -40.78 26.74
C LYS A 361 -25.17 -41.96 27.26
N GLU A 362 -26.49 -41.81 27.34
CA GLU A 362 -27.39 -42.84 27.83
C GLU A 362 -27.56 -43.99 26.84
N ASP A 363 -27.74 -43.71 25.54
CA ASP A 363 -27.80 -44.74 24.49
C ASP A 363 -26.52 -45.59 24.46
N LYS A 364 -25.34 -44.95 24.56
CA LYS A 364 -24.06 -45.68 24.67
C LYS A 364 -23.98 -46.54 25.92
N ARG A 365 -24.50 -46.07 27.06
CA ARG A 365 -24.55 -46.84 28.30
C ARG A 365 -25.42 -48.08 28.15
N LEU A 366 -26.65 -47.91 27.65
CA LEU A 366 -27.61 -49.00 27.45
C LEU A 366 -27.15 -50.00 26.38
N LYS A 367 -26.54 -49.51 25.29
CA LYS A 367 -25.90 -50.36 24.28
C LYS A 367 -24.80 -51.23 24.90
N LYS A 368 -23.96 -50.67 25.77
CA LYS A 368 -22.90 -51.41 26.46
C LYS A 368 -23.46 -52.44 27.46
N SER A 369 -24.63 -52.18 28.02
CA SER A 369 -25.37 -53.10 28.89
C SER A 369 -26.20 -54.16 28.13
N GLY A 370 -26.10 -54.24 26.80
CA GLY A 370 -26.76 -55.28 26.01
C GLY A 370 -28.24 -55.02 25.70
N ILE A 371 -28.78 -53.84 26.01
CA ILE A 371 -30.19 -53.52 25.73
C ILE A 371 -30.44 -53.39 24.22
N ALA A 372 -31.51 -54.00 23.72
CA ALA A 372 -31.90 -53.94 22.31
C ALA A 372 -32.28 -52.51 21.88
N LYS A 373 -32.01 -52.14 20.62
CA LYS A 373 -32.22 -50.77 20.11
C LYS A 373 -33.67 -50.26 20.28
N LYS A 374 -34.66 -51.15 20.23
CA LYS A 374 -36.09 -50.85 20.40
C LYS A 374 -36.46 -50.41 21.82
N ASP A 375 -35.67 -50.83 22.81
CA ASP A 375 -35.92 -50.56 24.24
C ASP A 375 -35.02 -49.42 24.77
N ARG A 376 -34.34 -48.69 23.86
CA ARG A 376 -33.51 -47.52 24.18
C ARG A 376 -34.29 -46.23 23.97
N PRO A 377 -33.94 -45.13 24.67
CA PRO A 377 -34.64 -43.86 24.53
C PRO A 377 -34.63 -43.38 23.08
N ILE A 378 -35.74 -42.79 22.65
CA ILE A 378 -35.87 -42.18 21.33
C ILE A 378 -34.91 -40.99 21.24
N LYS A 379 -34.25 -40.85 20.10
CA LYS A 379 -33.37 -39.71 19.83
C LYS A 379 -34.20 -38.41 19.82
N PRO A 380 -33.87 -37.41 20.65
CA PRO A 380 -34.58 -36.14 20.61
C PRO A 380 -34.32 -35.42 19.28
N GLU A 381 -35.27 -34.59 18.87
CA GLU A 381 -35.05 -33.65 17.77
C GLU A 381 -33.96 -32.64 18.15
N ARG A 382 -33.22 -32.16 17.15
CA ARG A 382 -32.14 -31.20 17.37
C ARG A 382 -32.75 -29.81 17.61
N ASP A 383 -32.25 -29.12 18.64
CA ASP A 383 -32.60 -27.73 18.88
C ASP A 383 -31.79 -26.79 17.97
N SER A 384 -32.50 -25.96 17.21
CA SER A 384 -31.93 -24.95 16.31
C SER A 384 -31.01 -23.92 17.01
N ALA A 385 -31.13 -23.74 18.34
CA ALA A 385 -30.24 -22.90 19.13
C ALA A 385 -28.81 -23.46 19.25
N TYR A 386 -28.61 -24.74 18.93
CA TYR A 386 -27.33 -25.45 18.96
C TYR A 386 -26.95 -25.97 17.57
N PRO A 387 -26.70 -25.07 16.61
CA PRO A 387 -26.35 -25.45 15.25
C PRO A 387 -25.04 -26.25 15.25
N THR A 388 -24.96 -27.19 14.32
CA THR A 388 -23.73 -27.89 13.97
C THR A 388 -22.67 -26.91 13.46
N LYS A 389 -21.42 -27.35 13.48
CA LYS A 389 -20.30 -26.62 12.88
C LYS A 389 -20.57 -26.27 11.41
N THR A 390 -21.18 -27.20 10.66
CA THR A 390 -21.59 -26.98 9.26
C THR A 390 -22.68 -25.92 9.13
N GLU A 391 -23.73 -25.97 9.96
CA GLU A 391 -24.79 -24.95 9.95
C GLU A 391 -24.25 -23.57 10.35
N ILE A 392 -23.32 -23.52 11.32
CA ILE A 392 -22.58 -22.31 11.69
C ILE A 392 -21.78 -21.77 10.51
N ALA A 393 -21.02 -22.63 9.83
CA ALA A 393 -20.22 -22.27 8.66
C ALA A 393 -21.10 -21.68 7.54
N LEU A 394 -22.22 -22.33 7.22
CA LEU A 394 -23.20 -21.82 6.26
C LEU A 394 -23.81 -20.48 6.69
N GLY A 395 -24.10 -20.33 7.99
CA GLY A 395 -24.56 -19.07 8.57
C GLY A 395 -23.55 -17.92 8.37
N LEU A 396 -22.28 -18.17 8.72
CA LEU A 396 -21.18 -17.21 8.53
C LEU A 396 -21.01 -16.82 7.05
N LEU A 397 -21.12 -17.79 6.13
CA LEU A 397 -21.04 -17.51 4.69
C LEU A 397 -22.20 -16.63 4.21
N LYS A 398 -23.42 -16.90 4.71
CA LYS A 398 -24.60 -16.10 4.39
C LYS A 398 -24.46 -14.67 4.93
N GLU A 399 -24.03 -14.52 6.18
CA GLU A 399 -23.73 -13.22 6.79
C GLU A 399 -22.67 -12.46 6.00
N PHE A 400 -21.57 -13.13 5.63
CA PHE A 400 -20.53 -12.54 4.79
C PHE A 400 -21.07 -12.07 3.44
N LYS A 401 -21.90 -12.87 2.76
CA LYS A 401 -22.48 -12.47 1.46
C LYS A 401 -23.43 -11.27 1.59
N VAL A 402 -24.18 -11.18 2.69
CA VAL A 402 -25.05 -10.03 2.97
C VAL A 402 -24.22 -8.78 3.25
N ALA A 403 -23.21 -8.89 4.11
CA ALA A 403 -22.34 -7.77 4.49
C ALA A 403 -21.44 -7.30 3.34
N HIS A 404 -21.03 -8.22 2.45
CA HIS A 404 -20.10 -7.97 1.36
C HIS A 404 -20.71 -8.35 0.00
N SER A 405 -21.87 -7.77 -0.31
CA SER A 405 -22.66 -8.10 -1.51
C SER A 405 -21.89 -7.94 -2.83
N LEU A 406 -20.93 -7.01 -2.87
CA LEU A 406 -20.04 -6.72 -4.01
C LEU A 406 -19.02 -7.83 -4.28
N ILE A 407 -18.71 -8.69 -3.30
CA ILE A 407 -17.78 -9.81 -3.49
C ILE A 407 -18.51 -10.94 -4.21
N LYS A 408 -17.98 -11.33 -5.39
CA LYS A 408 -18.53 -12.41 -6.21
C LYS A 408 -17.88 -13.75 -5.83
N ILE A 409 -18.62 -14.58 -5.10
CA ILE A 409 -18.21 -15.97 -4.83
C ILE A 409 -18.38 -16.76 -6.13
N LYS A 410 -17.27 -17.10 -6.78
CA LYS A 410 -17.26 -17.77 -8.09
C LYS A 410 -17.58 -19.27 -8.02
N GLY A 411 -17.40 -19.89 -6.86
CA GLY A 411 -17.70 -21.29 -6.60
C GLY A 411 -17.46 -21.65 -5.13
N VAL A 412 -18.03 -22.78 -4.69
CA VAL A 412 -17.77 -23.37 -3.37
C VAL A 412 -17.12 -24.73 -3.62
N LEU A 413 -15.88 -24.89 -3.19
CA LEU A 413 -15.15 -26.16 -3.31
C LEU A 413 -15.55 -27.07 -2.14
N ALA A 414 -16.01 -28.29 -2.46
CA ALA A 414 -16.58 -29.23 -1.51
C ALA A 414 -15.53 -30.16 -0.86
N ASP A 415 -14.40 -29.61 -0.38
CA ASP A 415 -13.41 -30.39 0.40
C ASP A 415 -13.66 -30.32 1.92
N ALA A 416 -14.85 -29.86 2.34
CA ALA A 416 -15.22 -29.69 3.74
C ALA A 416 -16.70 -30.05 4.05
N LEU A 417 -17.24 -31.10 3.41
CA LEU A 417 -18.48 -31.76 3.86
C LEU A 417 -18.18 -33.15 4.43
#